data_AF-A0A8C0CC36-F1
#
_entry.id   AF-A0A8C0CC36-F1
#
_cell.length_a   1.000
_cell.length_b   1.000
_cell.length_c   1.000
_cell.angle_alpha   90.00
_cell.angle_beta   90.00
_cell.angle_gamma   90.00
#
_symmetry.space_group_name_H-M   'P 1'
#
loop_
_entity.id
_entity.type
_entity.pdbx_description
1 polymer ?
#
loop_
_entity_poly.entity_id
_entity_poly.type
_entity_poly.pdbx_seq_one_letter_code
_entity_poly.pdbx_strand_id
1 'polypeptide(L)'
;MGPAWAQAHLAGDLWLPLLWLLLFPTCCSHDPPGWRFTSSEIVIPRKVSHRVRGAATQGQLSYKVRFSGQRHVLHMRVKKSLLPRHFPVITDNDQGAMQGDYPFIPRDCYYFSYLEGIPESMGTLDTCYGGLRGMLQVDDFTYEIKPLEASSKFEHLISFLVSHDISAEHEKCTIEGNDTNQAYEEAMIAEMPRAAPVYLWWPHRKYLKVHYTVSHTLYLMNTNHTRIVENIMILNNIVHTIYMHNLLEVHVRMLCIWNNRDAFDITQSKFNDIFCGMLHCGGISEVPGGGEHTTLRHIST
;
A
#
# COMPACT_ATOMS: atom_id res chain seq x y z
N MET A 1 1.70 -63.01 -51.48
CA MET A 1 1.84 -61.54 -51.66
C MET A 1 0.66 -60.90 -50.93
N GLY A 2 0.92 -60.16 -49.85
CA GLY A 2 -0.12 -59.52 -49.01
C GLY A 2 -0.81 -58.35 -49.72
N PRO A 3 -1.93 -57.84 -49.18
CA PRO A 3 -1.89 -57.07 -47.93
C PRO A 3 -3.08 -57.30 -46.97
N ALA A 4 -2.90 -57.00 -45.69
CA ALA A 4 -4.01 -56.83 -44.74
C ALA A 4 -3.66 -55.73 -43.73
N TRP A 5 -4.66 -54.92 -43.43
CA TRP A 5 -4.62 -53.65 -42.72
C TRP A 5 -4.02 -53.69 -41.31
N ALA A 6 -3.31 -52.62 -40.97
CA ALA A 6 -3.02 -52.28 -39.58
C ALA A 6 -4.20 -51.48 -39.00
N GLN A 7 -5.03 -52.12 -38.18
CA GLN A 7 -5.87 -51.45 -37.19
C GLN A 7 -5.17 -51.57 -35.84
N ALA A 8 -4.52 -50.48 -35.41
CA ALA A 8 -4.10 -50.31 -34.03
C ALA A 8 -5.34 -49.87 -33.22
N HIS A 9 -5.85 -50.73 -32.36
CA HIS A 9 -6.89 -50.36 -31.41
C HIS A 9 -6.27 -49.62 -30.22
N LEU A 10 -6.68 -48.37 -30.10
CA LEU A 10 -6.46 -47.43 -29.01
C LEU A 10 -6.90 -48.03 -27.66
N ALA A 11 -5.94 -48.28 -26.78
CA ALA A 11 -6.18 -48.51 -25.35
C ALA A 11 -5.06 -47.89 -24.50
N GLY A 12 -4.64 -46.67 -24.87
CA GLY A 12 -3.55 -45.95 -24.21
C GLY A 12 -3.85 -44.48 -23.89
N ASP A 13 -5.01 -43.94 -24.26
CA ASP A 13 -5.25 -42.48 -24.26
C ASP A 13 -6.30 -41.99 -23.26
N LEU A 14 -6.69 -42.81 -22.27
CA LEU A 14 -7.64 -42.39 -21.24
C LEU A 14 -7.02 -42.14 -19.85
N TRP A 15 -5.68 -42.08 -19.75
CA TRP A 15 -4.97 -41.79 -18.49
C TRP A 15 -4.22 -40.45 -18.51
N LEU A 16 -3.94 -39.91 -19.70
CA LEU A 16 -3.34 -38.57 -19.87
C LEU A 16 -4.25 -37.41 -19.44
N PRO A 17 -5.59 -37.42 -19.67
CA PRO A 17 -6.44 -36.31 -19.20
C PRO A 17 -6.71 -36.36 -17.69
N LEU A 18 -6.59 -37.52 -17.03
CA LEU A 18 -6.65 -37.63 -15.56
C LEU A 18 -5.37 -37.12 -14.90
N LEU A 19 -4.21 -37.32 -15.55
CA LEU A 19 -2.93 -36.79 -15.07
C LEU A 19 -2.86 -35.26 -15.17
N TRP A 20 -3.54 -34.67 -16.16
CA TRP A 20 -3.67 -33.22 -16.29
C TRP A 20 -4.51 -32.58 -15.17
N LEU A 21 -5.47 -33.30 -14.58
CA LEU A 21 -6.22 -32.81 -13.41
C LEU A 21 -5.39 -32.80 -12.11
N LEU A 22 -4.25 -33.49 -12.07
CA LEU A 22 -3.32 -33.54 -10.93
C LEU A 22 -2.14 -32.56 -11.05
N LEU A 23 -1.97 -31.90 -12.22
CA LEU A 23 -0.84 -31.00 -12.51
C LEU A 23 -1.25 -29.52 -12.60
N PHE A 24 -2.52 -29.20 -12.41
CA PHE A 24 -2.92 -27.83 -12.08
C PHE A 24 -2.81 -27.67 -10.57
N PRO A 25 -1.82 -26.92 -10.03
CA PRO A 25 -2.11 -26.23 -8.80
C PRO A 25 -3.26 -25.30 -9.17
N THR A 26 -4.46 -25.61 -8.70
CA THR A 26 -5.51 -24.60 -8.58
C THR A 26 -4.85 -23.43 -7.86
N CYS A 27 -4.46 -22.41 -8.64
CA CYS A 27 -3.95 -21.17 -8.11
C CYS A 27 -4.90 -20.81 -6.99
N CYS A 28 -4.36 -20.75 -5.78
CA CYS A 28 -5.10 -20.38 -4.60
C CYS A 28 -5.73 -19.01 -4.88
N SER A 29 -6.99 -19.00 -5.32
CA SER A 29 -7.85 -17.84 -5.15
C SER A 29 -8.24 -17.85 -3.67
N HIS A 30 -7.26 -17.57 -2.82
CA HIS A 30 -7.58 -17.09 -1.49
C HIS A 30 -8.15 -15.69 -1.70
N ASP A 31 -9.43 -15.53 -1.40
CA ASP A 31 -9.89 -14.21 -0.99
C ASP A 31 -8.89 -13.70 0.07
N PRO A 32 -8.35 -12.47 -0.07
CA PRO A 32 -7.54 -11.86 0.97
C PRO A 32 -8.25 -12.03 2.32
N PRO A 33 -7.54 -12.20 3.45
CA PRO A 33 -8.17 -12.32 4.76
C PRO A 33 -9.22 -11.21 4.89
N GLY A 34 -10.48 -11.63 4.89
CA GLY A 34 -11.60 -10.72 4.82
C GLY A 34 -11.75 -10.05 6.16
N TRP A 35 -11.49 -8.74 6.23
CA TRP A 35 -11.87 -7.96 7.40
C TRP A 35 -13.40 -7.95 7.49
N ARG A 36 -13.94 -8.50 8.58
CA ARG A 36 -15.37 -8.37 8.88
C ARG A 36 -15.57 -7.32 9.96
N PHE A 37 -16.60 -6.50 9.76
CA PHE A 37 -17.08 -5.59 10.79
C PHE A 37 -17.94 -6.39 11.77
N THR A 38 -17.49 -6.52 13.01
CA THR A 38 -18.26 -7.24 14.05
C THR A 38 -19.24 -6.32 14.76
N SER A 39 -18.88 -5.05 14.92
CA SER A 39 -19.76 -4.02 15.45
C SER A 39 -19.48 -2.67 14.76
N SER A 40 -20.49 -1.83 14.71
CA SER A 40 -20.36 -0.47 14.19
C SER A 40 -21.26 0.48 14.97
N GLU A 41 -20.77 1.69 15.21
CA GLU A 41 -21.50 2.73 15.92
C GLU A 41 -21.38 4.07 15.19
N ILE A 42 -22.46 4.84 15.22
CA ILE A 42 -22.49 6.18 14.66
C ILE A 42 -22.06 7.16 15.74
N VAL A 43 -21.05 7.98 15.42
CA VAL A 43 -20.48 8.97 16.32
C VAL A 43 -20.49 10.35 15.67
N ILE A 44 -20.42 11.40 16.49
CA ILE A 44 -20.28 12.78 16.01
C ILE A 44 -19.04 13.39 16.65
N PRO A 45 -17.87 13.36 15.98
CA PRO A 45 -16.64 13.94 16.47
C PRO A 45 -16.79 15.45 16.64
N ARG A 46 -16.37 15.97 17.80
CA ARG A 46 -16.43 17.41 18.12
C ARG A 46 -15.03 17.98 18.19
N LYS A 47 -14.70 18.91 17.29
CA LYS A 47 -13.40 19.57 17.27
C LYS A 47 -13.15 20.31 18.60
N VAL A 48 -12.00 20.06 19.20
CA VAL A 48 -11.53 20.73 20.42
C VAL A 48 -10.79 21.99 20.00
N SER A 49 -11.20 23.14 20.52
CA SER A 49 -10.45 24.39 20.34
C SER A 49 -9.41 24.51 21.43
N HIS A 50 -8.14 24.53 21.04
CA HIS A 50 -7.04 24.86 21.94
C HIS A 50 -6.98 26.38 22.09
N ARG A 51 -7.66 26.93 23.12
CA ARG A 51 -7.49 28.34 23.53
C ARG A 51 -6.19 28.49 24.34
N VAL A 52 -5.04 28.22 23.73
CA VAL A 52 -3.75 28.52 24.37
C VAL A 52 -3.36 29.95 24.03
N ARG A 53 -2.93 30.71 25.05
CA ARG A 53 -2.45 32.10 25.02
C ARG A 53 -1.07 32.23 24.33
N GLY A 54 -0.90 31.51 23.23
CA GLY A 54 0.33 31.36 22.45
C GLY A 54 -0.04 30.65 21.15
N ALA A 55 0.53 31.11 20.04
CA ALA A 55 0.18 30.76 18.66
C ALA A 55 -0.37 29.33 18.48
N ALA A 56 -1.54 29.21 17.84
CA ALA A 56 -2.09 27.92 17.44
C ALA A 56 -0.98 27.05 16.82
N THR A 57 -0.70 25.87 17.39
CA THR A 57 0.31 24.96 16.87
C THR A 57 -0.12 24.50 15.49
N GLN A 58 0.43 25.15 14.45
CA GLN A 58 0.15 24.83 13.05
C GLN A 58 0.37 23.33 12.82
N GLY A 59 -0.65 22.65 12.29
CA GLY A 59 -0.61 21.21 12.00
C GLY A 59 -0.97 20.28 13.15
N GLN A 60 -1.57 20.78 14.24
CA GLN A 60 -2.19 19.95 15.28
C GLN A 60 -3.70 20.16 15.33
N LEU A 61 -4.45 19.07 15.46
CA LEU A 61 -5.90 19.06 15.64
C LEU A 61 -6.27 18.11 16.76
N SER A 62 -7.43 18.32 17.38
CA SER A 62 -7.96 17.36 18.35
C SER A 62 -9.46 17.27 18.26
N TYR A 63 -10.00 16.08 18.46
CA TYR A 63 -11.45 15.81 18.44
C TYR A 63 -11.86 15.04 19.69
N LYS A 64 -13.01 15.41 20.26
CA LYS A 64 -13.71 14.60 21.25
C LYS A 64 -14.63 13.65 20.49
N VAL A 65 -14.46 12.35 20.73
CA VAL A 65 -15.28 11.30 20.14
C VAL A 65 -15.73 10.35 21.25
N ARG A 66 -16.94 9.80 21.14
CA ARG A 66 -17.46 8.81 22.08
C ARG A 66 -17.73 7.54 21.31
N PHE A 67 -17.04 6.46 21.66
CA PHE A 67 -17.11 5.16 21.00
C PHE A 67 -16.75 4.09 22.04
N SER A 68 -17.19 2.85 21.87
CA SER A 68 -17.03 1.76 22.86
C SER A 68 -17.54 2.14 24.27
N GLY A 69 -18.60 2.96 24.34
CA GLY A 69 -19.18 3.47 25.60
C GLY A 69 -18.37 4.55 26.31
N GLN A 70 -17.10 4.77 25.94
CA GLN A 70 -16.18 5.72 26.56
C GLN A 70 -15.99 6.99 25.73
N ARG A 71 -15.49 8.06 26.38
CA ARG A 71 -15.17 9.33 25.72
C ARG A 71 -13.67 9.44 25.56
N HIS A 72 -13.22 9.65 24.33
CA HIS A 72 -11.81 9.80 23.99
C HIS A 72 -11.53 11.19 23.44
N VAL A 73 -10.29 11.65 23.66
CA VAL A 73 -9.72 12.81 22.97
C VAL A 73 -8.70 12.29 21.98
N LEU A 74 -9.04 12.42 20.71
CA LEU A 74 -8.20 12.05 19.59
C LEU A 74 -7.29 13.22 19.24
N HIS A 75 -6.00 13.07 19.47
CA HIS A 75 -5.00 14.05 19.05
C HIS A 75 -4.47 13.68 17.68
N MET A 76 -4.28 14.68 16.82
CA MET A 76 -3.87 14.51 15.44
C MET A 76 -2.73 15.48 15.11
N ARG A 77 -1.66 14.97 14.51
CA ARG A 77 -0.49 15.74 14.07
C ARG A 77 -0.25 15.51 12.58
N VAL A 78 -0.17 16.60 11.83
CA VAL A 78 -0.02 16.56 10.37
C VAL A 78 1.26 15.83 9.97
N LYS A 79 1.13 14.95 8.97
CA LYS A 79 2.23 14.28 8.29
C LYS A 79 2.82 15.22 7.27
N LYS A 80 4.08 15.58 7.48
CA LYS A 80 4.79 16.49 6.60
C LYS A 80 5.36 15.71 5.42
N SER A 81 5.38 16.36 4.26
CA SER A 81 6.12 15.91 3.08
C SER A 81 5.69 14.56 2.49
N LEU A 82 4.49 14.03 2.75
CA LEU A 82 4.03 12.74 2.18
C LEU A 82 4.13 12.64 0.65
N LEU A 83 4.04 13.77 -0.05
CA LEU A 83 4.15 13.89 -1.49
C LEU A 83 4.88 15.19 -1.88
N PRO A 84 5.61 15.21 -3.02
CA PRO A 84 6.27 16.41 -3.56
C PRO A 84 5.26 17.49 -3.93
N ARG A 85 5.70 18.76 -4.05
CA ARG A 85 4.85 19.93 -4.37
C ARG A 85 4.13 19.83 -5.72
N HIS A 86 4.81 19.28 -6.71
CA HIS A 86 4.23 18.90 -7.99
C HIS A 86 4.27 17.38 -8.01
N PHE A 87 3.12 16.75 -7.81
CA PHE A 87 3.03 15.30 -7.79
C PHE A 87 2.75 14.80 -9.20
N PRO A 88 3.70 14.11 -9.85
CA PRO A 88 3.50 13.59 -11.19
C PRO A 88 2.60 12.36 -11.17
N VAL A 89 1.54 12.41 -11.97
CA VAL A 89 0.68 11.26 -12.31
C VAL A 89 0.86 10.97 -13.79
N ILE A 90 1.33 9.78 -14.11
CA ILE A 90 1.72 9.37 -15.46
C ILE A 90 0.64 8.44 -16.02
N THR A 91 0.13 8.78 -17.18
CA THR A 91 -0.91 8.03 -17.90
C THR A 91 -0.50 7.82 -19.35
N ASP A 92 -1.14 6.88 -20.04
CA ASP A 92 -1.01 6.76 -21.49
C ASP A 92 -1.98 7.71 -22.20
N ASN A 93 -1.49 8.44 -23.20
CA ASN A 93 -2.33 9.25 -24.06
C ASN A 93 -3.03 8.41 -25.15
N ASP A 94 -3.87 9.05 -25.97
CA ASP A 94 -4.63 8.40 -27.05
C ASP A 94 -3.73 7.73 -28.12
N GLN A 95 -2.45 8.10 -28.19
CA GLN A 95 -1.45 7.54 -29.10
C GLN A 95 -0.60 6.46 -28.43
N GLY A 96 -0.88 6.10 -27.17
CA GLY A 96 -0.13 5.11 -26.39
C GLY A 96 1.24 5.61 -25.90
N ALA A 97 1.50 6.92 -25.94
CA ALA A 97 2.68 7.53 -25.35
C ALA A 97 2.40 8.00 -23.92
N MET A 98 3.41 7.87 -23.06
CA MET A 98 3.30 8.33 -21.67
C MET A 98 3.23 9.86 -21.59
N GLN A 99 2.27 10.36 -20.82
CA GLN A 99 2.09 11.76 -20.50
C GLN A 99 2.10 11.94 -18.98
N GLY A 100 2.80 12.98 -18.51
CA GLY A 100 2.82 13.36 -17.10
C GLY A 100 1.90 14.53 -16.82
N ASP A 101 0.89 14.30 -15.98
CA ASP A 101 -0.01 15.32 -15.46
C ASP A 101 0.32 15.64 -13.99
N TYR A 102 -0.12 16.81 -13.53
CA TYR A 102 0.16 17.31 -12.17
C TYR A 102 -1.13 17.75 -11.48
N PRO A 103 -1.99 16.79 -11.08
CA PRO A 103 -3.26 17.11 -10.45
C PRO A 103 -3.06 17.78 -9.09
N PHE A 104 -4.03 18.62 -8.70
CA PHE A 104 -4.08 19.16 -7.35
C PHE A 104 -4.47 18.06 -6.36
N ILE A 105 -3.54 17.71 -5.47
CA ILE A 105 -3.78 16.78 -4.37
C ILE A 105 -3.77 17.58 -3.06
N PRO A 106 -4.83 17.48 -2.23
CA PRO A 106 -4.88 18.13 -0.92
C PRO A 106 -3.63 17.82 -0.08
N ARG A 107 -3.07 18.88 0.52
CA ARG A 107 -1.91 18.81 1.41
C ARG A 107 -2.33 19.13 2.84
N ASP A 108 -1.46 18.76 3.78
CA ASP A 108 -1.62 19.09 5.19
C ASP A 108 -2.93 18.57 5.81
N CYS A 109 -3.49 17.50 5.24
CA CYS A 109 -4.75 16.88 5.66
C CYS A 109 -4.59 15.40 6.03
N TYR A 110 -3.35 14.89 6.07
CA TYR A 110 -3.01 13.55 6.54
C TYR A 110 -2.34 13.64 7.91
N TYR A 111 -2.70 12.78 8.84
CA TYR A 111 -2.33 12.92 10.24
C TYR A 111 -1.86 11.59 10.84
N PHE A 112 -0.84 11.67 11.68
CA PHE A 112 -0.68 10.71 12.77
C PHE A 112 -1.69 11.02 13.84
N SER A 113 -2.22 10.01 14.48
CA SER A 113 -3.18 10.19 15.56
C SER A 113 -2.95 9.23 16.72
N TYR A 114 -3.39 9.64 17.90
CA TYR A 114 -3.36 8.83 19.12
C TYR A 114 -4.48 9.28 20.06
N LEU A 115 -4.86 8.42 21.01
CA LEU A 115 -5.90 8.72 22.00
C LEU A 115 -5.27 9.16 23.32
N GLU A 116 -5.78 10.25 23.88
CA GLU A 116 -5.38 10.74 25.20
C GLU A 116 -5.71 9.70 26.28
N GLY A 117 -4.74 9.39 27.14
CA GLY A 117 -4.91 8.46 28.25
C GLY A 117 -4.82 6.97 27.90
N ILE A 118 -4.59 6.61 26.63
CA ILE A 118 -4.37 5.22 26.20
C ILE A 118 -2.94 5.08 25.66
N PRO A 119 -2.03 4.46 26.44
CA PRO A 119 -0.66 4.17 25.99
C PRO A 119 -0.66 3.39 24.68
N GLU A 120 0.34 3.63 23.84
CA GLU A 120 0.56 2.91 22.56
C GLU A 120 -0.57 3.00 21.52
N SER A 121 -1.70 3.65 21.84
CA SER A 121 -2.73 3.95 20.87
C SER A 121 -2.16 4.78 19.72
N MET A 122 -2.39 4.33 18.51
CA MET A 122 -1.88 4.98 17.32
C MET A 122 -2.83 4.83 16.16
N GLY A 123 -2.78 5.75 15.23
CA GLY A 123 -3.63 5.68 14.05
C GLY A 123 -3.19 6.59 12.94
N THR A 124 -3.81 6.37 11.80
CA THR A 124 -3.63 7.12 10.58
C THR A 124 -4.98 7.66 10.16
N LEU A 125 -5.10 8.99 10.11
CA LEU A 125 -6.35 9.65 9.77
C LEU A 125 -6.12 10.70 8.70
N ASP A 126 -7.14 10.99 7.91
CA ASP A 126 -7.17 12.08 6.96
C ASP A 126 -8.46 12.90 7.08
N THR A 127 -8.37 14.15 6.65
CA THR A 127 -9.50 15.08 6.54
C THR A 127 -9.59 15.67 5.13
N CYS A 128 -8.99 15.00 4.14
CA CYS A 128 -8.75 15.60 2.82
C CYS A 128 -10.03 15.75 2.00
N TYR A 129 -10.94 14.77 2.11
CA TYR A 129 -12.17 14.70 1.31
C TYR A 129 -13.44 14.90 2.16
N GLY A 130 -13.30 15.64 3.27
CA GLY A 130 -14.38 15.91 4.20
C GLY A 130 -14.55 14.84 5.27
N GLY A 131 -14.74 15.26 6.51
CA GLY A 131 -14.85 14.33 7.65
C GLY A 131 -13.52 13.83 8.19
N LEU A 132 -13.59 12.83 9.07
CA LEU A 132 -12.47 12.03 9.54
C LEU A 132 -12.55 10.66 8.88
N ARG A 133 -11.48 10.24 8.22
CA ARG A 133 -11.36 8.93 7.60
C ARG A 133 -10.04 8.28 8.03
N GLY A 134 -10.03 6.97 8.28
CA GLY A 134 -8.80 6.20 8.48
C GLY A 134 -8.94 5.14 9.57
N MET A 135 -7.82 4.77 10.20
CA MET A 135 -7.74 3.65 11.14
C MET A 135 -7.09 4.06 12.45
N LEU A 136 -7.62 3.51 13.55
CA LEU A 136 -7.14 3.67 14.92
C LEU A 136 -6.87 2.29 15.51
N GLN A 137 -5.65 2.08 15.97
CA GLN A 137 -5.25 0.94 16.78
C GLN A 137 -5.32 1.35 18.25
N VAL A 138 -6.07 0.60 19.03
CA VAL A 138 -6.30 0.81 20.46
C VAL A 138 -6.13 -0.56 21.12
N ASP A 139 -5.05 -0.72 21.88
CA ASP A 139 -4.60 -2.02 22.38
C ASP A 139 -4.48 -3.03 21.21
N ASP A 140 -5.09 -4.21 21.32
CA ASP A 140 -5.10 -5.26 20.29
C ASP A 140 -6.19 -5.06 19.22
N PHE A 141 -6.95 -3.95 19.29
CA PHE A 141 -8.13 -3.72 18.46
C PHE A 141 -7.89 -2.66 17.41
N THR A 142 -8.38 -2.92 16.19
CA THR A 142 -8.34 -1.96 15.09
C THR A 142 -9.75 -1.44 14.80
N TYR A 143 -9.89 -0.12 14.76
CA TYR A 143 -11.13 0.57 14.43
C TYR A 143 -10.96 1.34 13.12
N GLU A 144 -11.90 1.18 12.20
CA GLU A 144 -12.04 2.06 11.04
C GLU A 144 -12.99 3.20 11.40
N ILE A 145 -12.62 4.44 11.05
CA ILE A 145 -13.54 5.58 11.06
C ILE A 145 -13.74 6.07 9.63
N LYS A 146 -14.99 6.29 9.24
CA LYS A 146 -15.32 6.91 7.95
C LYS A 146 -16.51 7.86 8.06
N PRO A 147 -16.59 8.91 7.22
CA PRO A 147 -17.76 9.77 7.17
C PRO A 147 -19.01 8.98 6.83
N LEU A 148 -20.13 9.28 7.49
CA LEU A 148 -21.43 8.73 7.10
C LEU A 148 -21.89 9.43 5.82
N GLU A 149 -22.27 8.64 4.81
CA GLU A 149 -22.68 9.17 3.51
C GLU A 149 -23.87 10.14 3.64
N ALA A 150 -23.78 11.28 2.94
CA ALA A 150 -24.81 12.33 2.93
C ALA A 150 -25.19 12.92 4.31
N SER A 151 -24.37 12.76 5.34
CA SER A 151 -24.64 13.38 6.65
C SER A 151 -24.49 14.91 6.62
N SER A 152 -25.46 15.61 7.22
CA SER A 152 -25.42 17.07 7.44
C SER A 152 -24.84 17.46 8.81
N LYS A 153 -24.58 16.49 9.70
CA LYS A 153 -24.22 16.72 11.11
C LYS A 153 -22.80 16.31 11.48
N PHE A 154 -21.93 16.07 10.49
CA PHE A 154 -20.58 15.54 10.69
C PHE A 154 -20.61 14.21 11.46
N GLU A 155 -21.52 13.32 11.05
CA GLU A 155 -21.62 11.96 11.58
C GLU A 155 -20.59 11.05 10.91
N HIS A 156 -20.03 10.14 11.70
CA HIS A 156 -19.02 9.18 11.28
C HIS A 156 -19.45 7.79 11.75
N LEU A 157 -19.18 6.79 10.92
CA LEU A 157 -19.27 5.39 11.33
C LEU A 157 -17.90 4.97 11.88
N ILE A 158 -17.88 4.49 13.13
CA ILE A 158 -16.74 3.77 13.67
C ILE A 158 -17.08 2.29 13.64
N SER A 159 -16.24 1.51 12.97
CA SER A 159 -16.43 0.07 12.80
C SER A 159 -15.26 -0.68 13.41
N PHE A 160 -15.56 -1.67 14.24
CA PHE A 160 -14.54 -2.55 14.80
C PHE A 160 -14.15 -3.61 13.77
N LEU A 161 -12.86 -3.65 13.42
CA LEU A 161 -12.29 -4.58 12.46
C LEU A 161 -11.79 -5.82 13.21
N VAL A 162 -12.29 -6.99 12.80
CA VAL A 162 -11.77 -8.28 13.27
C VAL A 162 -11.13 -8.99 12.10
N SER A 163 -9.87 -9.40 12.30
CA SER A 163 -9.20 -10.33 11.39
C SER A 163 -9.89 -11.67 11.48
N HIS A 164 -10.37 -12.18 10.35
CA HIS A 164 -10.86 -13.55 10.29
C HIS A 164 -9.63 -14.46 10.21
N ASP A 165 -9.15 -14.95 11.35
CA ASP A 165 -8.34 -16.16 11.37
C ASP A 165 -9.29 -17.30 11.02
N ILE A 166 -9.35 -17.67 9.72
CA ILE A 166 -9.85 -19.01 9.41
C ILE A 166 -8.83 -19.89 10.10
N SER A 167 -9.23 -20.59 11.16
CA SER A 167 -8.50 -21.74 11.67
C SER A 167 -8.57 -22.86 10.63
N ALA A 168 -7.99 -22.61 9.46
CA ALA A 168 -7.58 -23.62 8.51
C ALA A 168 -6.12 -23.85 8.86
N GLU A 169 -5.78 -25.13 9.02
CA GLU A 169 -4.41 -25.60 9.09
C GLU A 169 -3.55 -24.76 8.16
N HIS A 170 -2.46 -24.20 8.70
CA HIS A 170 -1.51 -23.42 7.92
C HIS A 170 -0.87 -24.36 6.90
N GLU A 171 -1.53 -24.61 5.78
CA GLU A 171 -0.88 -25.04 4.57
C GLU A 171 -0.15 -23.82 4.05
N LYS A 172 1.03 -23.62 4.67
CA LYS A 172 2.07 -22.71 4.22
C LYS A 172 2.17 -22.92 2.71
N CYS A 173 1.82 -21.90 1.92
CA CYS A 173 2.18 -21.86 0.51
C CYS A 173 3.70 -22.04 0.48
N THR A 174 4.12 -23.28 0.29
CA THR A 174 5.52 -23.62 0.14
C THR A 174 5.81 -23.23 -1.29
N ILE A 175 6.16 -21.96 -1.48
CA ILE A 175 7.00 -21.62 -2.61
C ILE A 175 8.21 -22.53 -2.41
N GLU A 176 8.37 -23.54 -3.27
CA GLU A 176 9.65 -24.22 -3.39
C GLU A 176 10.66 -23.13 -3.71
N GLY A 177 11.32 -22.62 -2.68
CA GLY A 177 12.37 -21.65 -2.78
C GLY A 177 13.57 -22.34 -3.37
N ASN A 178 13.56 -22.60 -4.67
CA ASN A 178 14.77 -22.92 -5.40
C ASN A 178 15.45 -21.64 -5.89
N ASP A 179 15.60 -20.65 -5.01
CA ASP A 179 16.37 -19.43 -5.28
C ASP A 179 16.89 -18.82 -3.97
N THR A 180 17.47 -19.64 -3.08
CA THR A 180 18.55 -19.12 -2.23
C THR A 180 19.83 -19.20 -3.06
N ASN A 181 20.08 -18.16 -3.87
CA ASN A 181 21.42 -17.93 -4.41
C ASN A 181 22.35 -17.65 -3.22
N GLN A 182 22.92 -18.72 -2.66
CA GLN A 182 23.80 -18.68 -1.49
C GLN A 182 24.97 -17.71 -1.72
N ALA A 183 25.40 -17.56 -2.98
CA ALA A 183 26.39 -16.57 -3.41
C ALA A 183 25.93 -15.10 -3.23
N TYR A 184 24.64 -14.79 -3.38
CA TYR A 184 24.09 -13.44 -3.14
C TYR A 184 24.03 -13.12 -1.65
N GLU A 185 23.60 -14.08 -0.82
CA GLU A 185 23.62 -13.90 0.64
C GLU A 185 25.05 -13.77 1.19
N GLU A 186 25.99 -14.59 0.71
CA GLU A 186 27.39 -14.52 1.10
C GLU A 186 28.06 -13.20 0.68
N ALA A 187 27.75 -12.68 -0.52
CA ALA A 187 28.22 -11.37 -0.96
C ALA A 187 27.62 -10.23 -0.11
N MET A 188 26.33 -10.31 0.21
CA MET A 188 25.67 -9.30 1.06
C MET A 188 26.27 -9.29 2.47
N ILE A 189 26.58 -10.46 3.04
CA ILE A 189 27.19 -10.60 4.38
C ILE A 189 28.65 -10.13 4.36
N ALA A 190 29.40 -10.40 3.29
CA ALA A 190 30.80 -9.97 3.14
C ALA A 190 30.94 -8.44 3.01
N GLU A 191 29.93 -7.76 2.46
CA GLU A 191 29.88 -6.30 2.31
C GLU A 191 29.30 -5.56 3.52
N MET A 192 28.73 -6.25 4.51
CA MET A 192 28.22 -5.59 5.73
C MET A 192 29.39 -4.99 6.54
N PRO A 193 29.42 -3.66 6.77
CA PRO A 193 30.40 -3.07 7.66
C PRO A 193 30.28 -3.72 9.04
N ARG A 194 31.42 -4.05 9.66
CA ARG A 194 31.43 -4.56 11.04
C ARG A 194 30.66 -3.58 11.93
N ALA A 195 29.57 -4.06 12.53
CA ALA A 195 28.71 -3.30 13.41
C ALA A 195 29.55 -2.53 14.44
N ALA A 196 29.46 -1.20 14.40
CA ALA A 196 30.00 -0.37 15.47
C ALA A 196 29.30 -0.73 16.80
N PRO A 197 29.87 -0.43 17.97
CA PRO A 197 29.23 -0.72 19.25
C PRO A 197 27.82 -0.13 19.34
N VAL A 198 26.86 -0.90 19.88
CA VAL A 198 25.41 -0.58 19.93
C VAL A 198 25.10 0.82 20.51
N TYR A 199 25.95 1.35 21.39
CA TYR A 199 25.77 2.68 21.99
C TYR A 199 26.09 3.86 21.05
N LEU A 200 26.74 3.62 19.91
CA LEU A 200 26.96 4.60 18.84
C LEU A 200 25.81 4.62 17.82
N TRP A 201 24.82 3.73 17.96
CA TRP A 201 23.70 3.62 17.03
C TRP A 201 22.64 4.63 17.42
N TRP A 202 22.82 5.86 16.95
CA TRP A 202 21.72 6.81 16.98
C TRP A 202 20.66 6.35 15.98
N PRO A 203 19.39 6.28 16.38
CA PRO A 203 18.31 5.98 15.45
C PRO A 203 18.26 7.08 14.38
N HIS A 204 18.83 6.79 13.21
CA HIS A 204 18.76 7.68 12.07
C HIS A 204 17.44 7.50 11.36
N ARG A 205 16.72 8.61 11.15
CA ARG A 205 15.54 8.61 10.28
C ARG A 205 15.97 8.26 8.87
N LYS A 206 15.32 7.26 8.30
CA LYS A 206 15.51 6.85 6.91
C LYS A 206 14.32 7.35 6.10
N TYR A 207 14.53 7.54 4.81
CA TYR A 207 13.50 8.01 3.89
C TYR A 207 13.36 7.03 2.73
N LEU A 208 12.15 6.50 2.52
CA LEU A 208 11.82 5.67 1.38
C LEU A 208 10.98 6.47 0.39
N LYS A 209 11.44 6.55 -0.86
CA LYS A 209 10.67 7.16 -1.95
C LYS A 209 10.00 6.06 -2.76
N VAL A 210 8.67 6.06 -2.80
CA VAL A 210 7.86 5.01 -3.43
C VAL A 210 7.28 5.51 -4.74
N HIS A 211 7.34 4.67 -5.77
CA HIS A 211 6.58 4.81 -6.99
C HIS A 211 5.41 3.82 -6.95
N TYR A 212 4.20 4.31 -7.16
CA TYR A 212 3.03 3.44 -7.30
C TYR A 212 2.71 3.25 -8.77
N THR A 213 2.35 2.03 -9.14
CA THR A 213 1.85 1.70 -10.47
C THR A 213 0.52 0.99 -10.34
N VAL A 214 -0.48 1.49 -11.05
CA VAL A 214 -1.82 0.91 -11.09
C VAL A 214 -1.96 0.16 -12.41
N SER A 215 -2.22 -1.15 -12.29
CA SER A 215 -2.44 -2.01 -13.44
C SER A 215 -3.69 -1.63 -14.21
N HIS A 216 -3.74 -2.01 -15.47
CA HIS A 216 -4.89 -1.85 -16.35
C HIS A 216 -6.11 -2.59 -15.81
N THR A 217 -5.91 -3.79 -15.25
CA THR A 217 -6.97 -4.55 -14.59
C THR A 217 -7.61 -3.79 -13.42
N LEU A 218 -6.80 -3.15 -12.56
CA LEU A 218 -7.31 -2.32 -11.45
C LEU A 218 -7.94 -1.02 -11.96
N TYR A 219 -7.38 -0.44 -13.02
CA TYR A 219 -7.95 0.74 -13.68
C TYR A 219 -9.36 0.45 -14.23
N LEU A 220 -9.58 -0.73 -14.84
CA LEU A 220 -10.90 -1.11 -15.34
C LEU A 220 -11.95 -1.29 -14.23
N MET A 221 -11.54 -1.62 -13.00
CA MET A 221 -12.46 -1.69 -11.86
C MET A 221 -12.93 -0.29 -11.41
N ASN A 222 -12.11 0.75 -11.62
CA ASN A 222 -12.46 2.12 -11.30
C ASN A 222 -11.75 3.09 -12.23
N THR A 223 -12.41 3.45 -13.33
CA THR A 223 -11.84 4.32 -14.36
C THR A 223 -11.68 5.78 -13.93
N ASN A 224 -12.19 6.16 -12.75
CA ASN A 224 -12.07 7.52 -12.24
C ASN A 224 -10.67 7.78 -11.68
N HIS A 225 -9.83 8.49 -12.45
CA HIS A 225 -8.45 8.85 -12.06
C HIS A 225 -8.37 9.52 -10.69
N THR A 226 -9.32 10.40 -10.37
CA THR A 226 -9.32 11.11 -9.07
C THR A 226 -9.48 10.12 -7.92
N ARG A 227 -10.34 9.11 -8.08
CA ARG A 227 -10.53 8.06 -7.07
C ARG A 227 -9.31 7.14 -6.95
N ILE A 228 -8.65 6.81 -8.06
CA ILE A 228 -7.40 6.05 -8.03
C ILE A 228 -6.34 6.81 -7.25
N VAL A 229 -6.13 8.09 -7.57
CA VAL A 229 -5.17 8.95 -6.88
C VAL A 229 -5.50 9.04 -5.39
N GLU A 230 -6.77 9.30 -5.03
CA GLU A 230 -7.23 9.32 -3.63
C GLU A 230 -6.87 8.01 -2.90
N ASN A 231 -7.19 6.86 -3.48
CA ASN A 231 -6.93 5.55 -2.88
C ASN A 231 -5.44 5.29 -2.68
N ILE A 232 -4.60 5.63 -3.67
CA ILE A 232 -3.14 5.51 -3.54
C ILE A 232 -2.59 6.41 -2.43
N MET A 233 -3.11 7.64 -2.32
CA MET A 233 -2.69 8.55 -1.25
C MET A 233 -3.11 8.05 0.13
N ILE A 234 -4.29 7.45 0.26
CA ILE A 234 -4.74 6.80 1.51
C ILE A 234 -3.86 5.60 1.83
N LEU A 235 -3.55 4.75 0.85
CA LEU A 235 -2.66 3.61 1.03
C LEU A 235 -1.27 4.07 1.50
N ASN A 236 -0.68 5.06 0.84
CA ASN A 236 0.60 5.61 1.28
C ASN A 236 0.51 6.24 2.68
N ASN A 237 -0.60 6.90 3.02
CA ASN A 237 -0.82 7.43 4.36
C ASN A 237 -0.76 6.31 5.41
N ILE A 238 -1.36 5.14 5.14
CA ILE A 238 -1.32 3.97 6.01
C ILE A 238 0.10 3.40 6.10
N VAL A 239 0.72 3.11 4.95
CA VAL A 239 2.09 2.59 4.84
C VAL A 239 3.06 3.47 5.62
N HIS A 240 2.96 4.78 5.46
CA HIS A 240 3.79 5.73 6.20
C HIS A 240 3.61 5.59 7.73
N THR A 241 2.40 5.40 8.25
CA THR A 241 2.21 5.16 9.70
C THR A 241 2.88 3.86 10.15
N ILE A 242 2.73 2.78 9.39
CA ILE A 242 3.28 1.47 9.74
C ILE A 242 4.82 1.54 9.81
N TYR A 243 5.46 2.09 8.79
CA TYR A 243 6.92 2.13 8.71
C TYR A 243 7.56 3.19 9.62
N MET A 244 6.78 4.19 10.06
CA MET A 244 7.27 5.19 11.01
C MET A 244 7.58 4.61 12.38
N HIS A 245 7.00 3.47 12.76
CA HIS A 245 7.41 2.73 13.96
C HIS A 245 8.91 2.39 13.93
N ASN A 246 9.45 2.11 12.74
CA ASN A 246 10.86 1.81 12.50
C ASN A 246 11.68 3.04 12.05
N LEU A 247 11.17 4.25 12.29
CA LEU A 247 11.80 5.52 11.90
C LEU A 247 12.09 5.64 10.39
N LEU A 248 11.27 4.99 9.57
CA LEU A 248 11.31 5.07 8.11
C LEU A 248 10.16 5.94 7.60
N GLU A 249 10.49 7.09 7.04
CA GLU A 249 9.52 8.01 6.44
C GLU A 249 9.24 7.62 4.99
N VAL A 250 7.98 7.30 4.67
CA VAL A 250 7.58 6.86 3.32
C VAL A 250 6.96 8.02 2.53
N HIS A 251 7.60 8.40 1.44
CA HIS A 251 7.19 9.51 0.60
C HIS A 251 6.81 9.01 -0.79
N VAL A 252 5.63 9.39 -1.29
CA VAL A 252 5.28 9.10 -2.68
C VAL A 252 6.08 10.01 -3.57
N ARG A 253 6.67 9.44 -4.62
CA ARG A 253 7.44 10.20 -5.61
C ARG A 253 6.65 10.41 -6.91
N MET A 254 5.99 9.37 -7.41
CA MET A 254 5.12 9.43 -8.59
C MET A 254 4.07 8.34 -8.55
N LEU A 255 3.04 8.48 -9.37
CA LEU A 255 2.03 7.47 -9.64
C LEU A 255 1.95 7.23 -11.14
N CYS A 256 2.01 5.98 -11.57
CA CYS A 256 1.70 5.56 -12.94
C CYS A 256 0.34 4.86 -12.97
N ILE A 257 -0.48 5.16 -13.97
CA ILE A 257 -1.77 4.51 -14.21
C ILE A 257 -1.77 3.99 -15.65
N TRP A 258 -1.83 2.68 -15.80
CA TRP A 258 -1.90 2.03 -17.11
C TRP A 258 -3.36 1.97 -17.59
N ASN A 259 -3.85 3.08 -18.14
CA ASN A 259 -5.22 3.22 -18.60
C ASN A 259 -5.51 2.48 -19.92
N ASN A 260 -4.50 2.16 -20.73
CA ASN A 260 -4.70 1.49 -22.02
C ASN A 260 -4.39 -0.02 -21.99
N ARG A 261 -3.22 -0.40 -21.47
CA ARG A 261 -2.80 -1.79 -21.30
C ARG A 261 -1.69 -1.88 -20.27
N ASP A 262 -1.54 -3.03 -19.63
CA ASP A 262 -0.39 -3.27 -18.78
C ASP A 262 0.91 -3.18 -19.60
N ALA A 263 1.92 -2.48 -19.07
CA ALA A 263 3.19 -2.32 -19.76
C ALA A 263 4.01 -3.63 -19.82
N PHE A 264 3.72 -4.58 -18.91
CA PHE A 264 4.28 -5.92 -18.89
C PHE A 264 3.30 -6.92 -18.26
N ASP A 265 3.54 -8.21 -18.47
CA ASP A 265 2.73 -9.27 -17.88
C ASP A 265 3.02 -9.41 -16.38
N ILE A 266 2.10 -8.89 -15.57
CA ILE A 266 2.16 -8.91 -14.10
C ILE A 266 2.13 -10.36 -13.56
N THR A 267 1.57 -11.31 -14.31
CA THR A 267 1.44 -12.71 -13.87
C THR A 267 2.71 -13.52 -14.08
N GLN A 268 3.57 -13.12 -15.04
CA GLN A 268 4.85 -13.77 -15.32
C GLN A 268 6.03 -13.10 -14.61
N SER A 269 5.84 -11.95 -13.95
CA SER A 269 6.93 -11.31 -13.21
C SER A 269 7.29 -12.18 -12.00
N LYS A 270 8.41 -12.89 -12.07
CA LYS A 270 9.09 -13.38 -10.87
C LYS A 270 9.35 -12.17 -9.97
N PHE A 271 9.16 -12.33 -8.66
CA PHE A 271 9.27 -11.28 -7.62
C PHE A 271 10.57 -10.42 -7.66
N ASN A 272 11.57 -10.80 -8.47
CA ASN A 272 12.85 -10.13 -8.61
C ASN A 272 12.82 -8.87 -9.52
N ASP A 273 11.75 -8.62 -10.28
CA ASP A 273 11.67 -7.48 -11.21
C ASP A 273 10.85 -6.29 -10.69
N ILE A 274 10.99 -5.96 -9.40
CA ILE A 274 10.47 -4.70 -8.80
C ILE A 274 10.96 -3.46 -9.58
N PHE A 275 12.07 -3.58 -10.31
CA PHE A 275 12.62 -2.53 -11.18
C PHE A 275 11.92 -2.39 -12.54
N CYS A 276 11.15 -3.38 -13.00
CA CYS A 276 10.54 -3.37 -14.34
C CYS A 276 9.46 -2.28 -14.48
N GLY A 277 8.61 -2.10 -13.46
CA GLY A 277 7.63 -1.00 -13.44
C GLY A 277 8.25 0.40 -13.47
N MET A 278 9.47 0.56 -12.94
CA MET A 278 10.18 1.85 -12.95
C MET A 278 10.79 2.18 -14.32
N LEU A 279 11.30 1.17 -15.04
CA LEU A 279 11.92 1.36 -16.36
C LEU A 279 10.87 1.77 -17.41
N HIS A 280 9.66 1.22 -17.32
CA HIS A 280 8.60 1.49 -18.29
C HIS A 280 7.77 2.73 -17.99
N CYS A 281 7.88 3.32 -16.80
CA CYS A 281 7.42 4.69 -16.51
C CYS A 281 8.49 5.77 -16.78
N GLY A 282 9.69 5.38 -17.25
CA GLY A 282 10.89 6.20 -17.34
C GLY A 282 10.97 7.19 -18.50
N GLY A 283 9.89 7.43 -19.24
CA GLY A 283 9.87 8.40 -20.35
C GLY A 283 10.03 9.88 -19.92
N ILE A 284 10.18 10.14 -18.63
CA ILE A 284 10.29 11.49 -18.05
C ILE A 284 11.77 11.77 -17.81
N SER A 285 12.37 12.55 -18.71
CA SER A 285 13.76 12.98 -18.62
C SER A 285 14.05 13.87 -17.39
N GLU A 286 13.04 14.57 -16.85
CA GLU A 286 13.17 15.39 -15.66
C GLU A 286 11.89 15.36 -14.80
N VAL A 287 12.00 14.96 -13.53
CA VAL A 287 10.92 15.07 -12.53
C VAL A 287 11.10 16.40 -11.77
N PRO A 288 10.17 17.38 -11.89
CA PRO A 288 10.31 18.67 -11.23
C PRO A 288 10.36 18.53 -9.71
N GLY A 289 11.51 18.86 -9.11
CA GLY A 289 11.75 18.75 -7.66
C GLY A 289 12.61 17.56 -7.23
N GLY A 290 13.10 16.75 -8.18
CA GLY A 290 14.21 15.83 -7.94
C GLY A 290 15.53 16.61 -7.96
N GLY A 291 16.02 17.05 -6.80
CA GLY A 291 17.42 17.49 -6.70
C GLY A 291 18.39 16.37 -7.14
N GLU A 292 19.65 16.74 -7.39
CA GLU A 292 20.76 15.96 -7.99
C GLU A 292 20.99 14.52 -7.48
N HIS A 293 20.26 14.06 -6.47
CA HIS A 293 20.29 12.67 -6.00
C HIS A 293 19.44 11.70 -6.85
N THR A 294 18.95 12.09 -8.03
CA THR A 294 18.29 11.16 -8.98
C THR A 294 19.03 10.98 -10.29
N THR A 295 20.35 11.13 -10.29
CA THR A 295 21.16 10.50 -11.33
C THR A 295 21.58 9.13 -10.82
N LEU A 296 20.96 8.08 -11.36
CA LEU A 296 21.54 6.73 -11.36
C LEU A 296 22.90 6.87 -12.04
N ARG A 297 23.97 6.93 -11.25
CA ARG A 297 25.31 6.76 -11.79
C ARG A 297 25.39 5.32 -12.29
N HIS A 298 25.71 5.21 -13.57
CA HIS A 298 26.26 4.03 -14.21
C HIS A 298 27.32 3.43 -13.26
N ILE A 299 27.04 2.26 -12.68
CA ILE A 299 28.08 1.43 -12.08
C ILE A 299 28.50 0.46 -13.18
N SER A 300 29.48 0.90 -13.95
CA SER A 300 30.36 0.01 -14.69
C SER A 300 31.44 -0.49 -13.74
N THR A 301 31.53 -1.80 -13.58
CA THR A 301 32.79 -2.56 -13.59
C THR A 301 32.48 -3.94 -14.10
#